data_AF-A0A4R3ACX5-F1
#
_entry.id   AF-A0A4R3ACX5-F1
#
_cell.length_a   1.000
_cell.length_b   1.000
_cell.length_c   1.000
_cell.angle_alpha   90.00
_cell.angle_beta   90.00
_cell.angle_gamma   90.00
#
_symmetry.space_group_name_H-M   'P 1'
#
loop_
_entity.id
_entity.type
_entity.pdbx_description
1 polymer ?
#
loop_
_entity_poly.entity_id
_entity_poly.type
_entity_poly.pdbx_seq_one_letter_code
_entity_poly.pdbx_strand_id
1 'polypeptide(L)'
;MNVQAAKNLRQALPDAGHGSPDNLAAKAAAKWASTANIAIDGILDELDLLDVAQRALMAGETLEEIGMSGPYGSTAQRRAWAAGKLSAAAHAIVLAVKLLARQRADMAKISELERRMSHAAAEIRAARRYDEVVVPFREKRARSIDWSEAA
;
A
#
# COMPACT_ATOMS: atom_id res chain seq x y z
N MET A 1 2.98 21.20 -9.90
CA MET A 1 2.03 21.53 -8.81
C MET A 1 1.79 23.03 -8.81
N ASN A 2 0.53 23.48 -8.72
CA ASN A 2 0.17 24.90 -8.73
C ASN A 2 0.60 25.61 -7.42
N VAL A 3 0.85 26.91 -7.47
CA VAL A 3 1.19 27.78 -6.33
C VAL A 3 0.12 27.70 -5.24
N GLN A 4 -1.16 27.64 -5.62
CA GLN A 4 -2.26 27.55 -4.68
C GLN A 4 -2.27 26.21 -3.92
N ALA A 5 -1.96 25.09 -4.58
CA ALA A 5 -1.82 23.79 -3.93
C ALA A 5 -0.69 23.79 -2.88
N ALA A 6 0.44 24.42 -3.19
CA ALA A 6 1.53 24.59 -2.22
C ALA A 6 1.12 25.45 -1.00
N LYS A 7 0.26 26.45 -1.21
CA LYS A 7 -0.31 27.26 -0.12
C LYS A 7 -1.29 26.44 0.72
N ASN A 8 -2.17 25.66 0.08
CA ASN A 8 -3.12 24.79 0.76
C ASN A 8 -2.40 23.76 1.65
N LEU A 9 -1.33 23.13 1.16
CA LEU A 9 -0.52 22.21 1.96
C LEU A 9 0.12 22.87 3.18
N ARG A 10 0.68 24.09 3.02
CA ARG A 10 1.23 24.84 4.17
C ARG A 10 0.16 25.23 5.19
N GLN A 11 -1.07 25.48 4.76
CA GLN A 11 -2.18 25.78 5.66
C GLN A 11 -2.71 24.54 6.37
N ALA A 12 -2.71 23.39 5.70
CA ALA A 12 -3.15 22.11 6.27
C ALA A 12 -2.10 21.46 7.19
N LEU A 13 -0.82 21.68 6.91
CA LEU A 13 0.32 21.09 7.61
C LEU A 13 1.29 22.21 8.04
N PRO A 14 0.92 23.01 9.07
CA PRO A 14 1.70 24.18 9.47
C PRO A 14 3.07 23.81 10.06
N ASP A 15 3.19 22.66 10.73
CA ASP A 15 4.40 22.20 11.42
C ASP A 15 5.27 21.26 10.55
N ALA A 16 5.22 21.43 9.22
CA ALA A 16 5.97 20.64 8.24
C ALA A 16 7.48 20.96 8.20
N GLY A 17 8.15 20.96 9.36
CA GLY A 17 9.59 21.11 9.50
C GLY A 17 10.39 20.01 8.78
N HIS A 18 11.68 20.25 8.50
CA HIS A 18 12.51 19.24 7.84
C HIS A 18 12.55 17.92 8.64
N GLY A 19 12.21 16.80 7.99
CA GLY A 19 12.20 15.48 8.62
C GLY A 19 10.96 15.15 9.46
N SER A 20 9.99 16.06 9.60
CA SER A 20 8.75 15.77 10.33
C SER A 20 7.82 14.83 9.55
N PRO A 21 6.92 14.10 10.23
CA PRO A 21 5.86 13.31 9.58
C PRO A 21 5.02 14.15 8.61
N ASP A 22 4.72 15.39 9.00
CA ASP A 22 3.93 16.34 8.21
C ASP A 22 4.66 16.76 6.94
N ASN A 23 5.98 16.90 6.98
CA ASN A 23 6.78 17.16 5.79
C ASN A 23 6.78 15.96 4.84
N LEU A 24 6.86 14.74 5.37
CA LEU A 24 6.72 13.53 4.55
C LEU A 24 5.33 13.46 3.91
N ALA A 25 4.28 13.80 4.65
CA ALA A 25 2.91 13.87 4.15
C ALA A 25 2.76 14.93 3.05
N ALA A 26 3.28 16.13 3.27
CA ALA A 26 3.27 17.21 2.28
C ALA A 26 4.00 16.81 0.98
N LYS A 27 5.18 16.17 1.10
CA LYS A 27 5.94 15.66 -0.06
C LYS A 27 5.20 14.54 -0.78
N ALA A 28 4.59 13.62 -0.05
CA ALA A 28 3.82 12.52 -0.63
C ALA A 28 2.58 13.04 -1.37
N ALA A 29 1.84 13.98 -0.78
CA ALA A 29 0.71 14.65 -1.40
C ALA A 29 1.12 15.43 -2.66
N ALA A 30 2.22 16.17 -2.61
CA ALA A 30 2.75 16.86 -3.79
C ALA A 30 3.15 15.89 -4.91
N LYS A 31 3.76 14.75 -4.56
CA LYS A 31 4.12 13.70 -5.51
C LYS A 31 2.88 13.06 -6.13
N TRP A 32 1.88 12.71 -5.33
CA TRP A 32 0.60 12.18 -5.80
C TRP A 32 -0.08 13.16 -6.78
N ALA A 33 -0.12 14.44 -6.46
CA ALA A 33 -0.70 15.46 -7.34
C ALA A 33 0.02 15.59 -8.68
N SER A 34 1.33 15.27 -8.74
CA SER A 34 2.10 15.22 -9.99
C SER A 34 2.04 13.89 -10.74
N THR A 35 1.61 12.83 -10.07
CA THR A 35 1.64 11.47 -10.60
C THR A 35 0.43 10.72 -10.03
N ALA A 36 -0.70 10.88 -10.71
CA ALA A 36 -1.95 10.23 -10.33
C ALA A 36 -1.76 8.71 -10.23
N ASN A 37 -2.36 8.11 -9.21
CA ASN A 37 -2.22 6.69 -8.92
C ASN A 37 -3.58 6.14 -8.50
N ILE A 38 -4.21 5.40 -9.41
CA ILE A 38 -5.56 4.84 -9.26
C ILE A 38 -5.72 4.03 -7.96
N ALA A 39 -4.67 3.31 -7.53
CA ALA A 39 -4.73 2.52 -6.30
C ALA A 39 -4.76 3.41 -5.04
N ILE A 40 -4.09 4.57 -5.08
CA ILE A 40 -4.16 5.55 -3.99
C ILE A 40 -5.50 6.30 -4.07
N ASP A 41 -5.97 6.60 -5.27
CA ASP A 41 -7.25 7.29 -5.49
C ASP A 41 -8.41 6.48 -4.89
N GLY A 42 -8.44 5.15 -5.10
CA GLY A 42 -9.45 4.27 -4.48
C GLY A 42 -9.43 4.30 -2.95
N ILE A 43 -8.24 4.30 -2.33
CA ILE A 43 -8.12 4.40 -0.86
C ILE A 43 -8.61 5.77 -0.37
N LEU A 44 -8.30 6.85 -1.09
CA LEU A 44 -8.77 8.18 -0.73
C LEU A 44 -10.30 8.33 -0.91
N ASP A 45 -10.87 7.65 -1.89
CA ASP A 45 -12.32 7.63 -2.14
C ASP A 45 -13.06 6.91 -1.01
N GLU A 46 -12.57 5.73 -0.61
CA GLU A 46 -13.11 4.96 0.52
C GLU A 46 -13.10 5.76 1.85
N LEU A 47 -12.16 6.71 1.99
CA LEU A 47 -12.04 7.57 3.17
C LEU A 47 -12.79 8.90 3.05
N ASP A 48 -13.48 9.15 1.93
CA ASP A 48 -14.12 10.44 1.64
C ASP A 48 -13.11 11.62 1.72
N LEU A 49 -11.94 11.40 1.12
CA LEU A 49 -10.81 12.34 1.07
C LEU A 49 -10.40 12.71 -0.36
N LEU A 50 -10.83 11.92 -1.35
CA LEU A 50 -10.40 12.09 -2.75
C LEU A 50 -10.84 13.44 -3.32
N ASP A 51 -12.11 13.82 -3.16
CA ASP A 51 -12.63 15.11 -3.68
C ASP A 51 -11.83 16.30 -3.13
N VAL A 52 -11.62 16.33 -1.80
CA VAL A 52 -10.86 17.38 -1.14
C VAL A 52 -9.42 17.42 -1.65
N ALA A 53 -8.77 16.26 -1.80
CA ALA A 53 -7.40 16.18 -2.30
C ALA A 53 -7.28 16.65 -3.76
N GLN A 54 -8.20 16.23 -4.64
CA GLN A 54 -8.22 16.64 -6.04
C GLN A 54 -8.46 18.14 -6.18
N ARG A 55 -9.47 18.68 -5.48
CA ARG A 55 -9.79 20.11 -5.52
C ARG A 55 -8.65 20.96 -4.95
N ALA A 56 -8.08 20.56 -3.81
CA ALA A 56 -7.01 21.32 -3.17
C ALA A 56 -5.66 21.25 -3.90
N LEU A 57 -5.31 20.09 -4.47
CA LEU A 57 -3.94 19.82 -4.97
C LEU A 57 -3.84 19.84 -6.49
N MET A 58 -4.89 19.42 -7.21
CA MET A 58 -4.90 19.36 -8.67
C MET A 58 -5.62 20.57 -9.27
N ALA A 59 -6.87 20.84 -8.86
CA ALA A 59 -7.63 21.99 -9.33
C ALA A 59 -7.07 23.31 -8.77
N GLY A 60 -6.53 23.26 -7.55
CA GLY A 60 -5.96 24.44 -6.89
C GLY A 60 -7.03 25.38 -6.34
N GLU A 61 -8.19 24.86 -5.97
CA GLU A 61 -9.21 25.62 -5.25
C GLU A 61 -8.69 26.02 -3.85
N THR A 62 -9.22 27.10 -3.31
CA THR A 62 -8.87 27.54 -1.95
C THR A 62 -9.54 26.63 -0.92
N LEU A 63 -8.92 26.51 0.27
CA LEU A 63 -9.52 25.76 1.38
C LEU A 63 -10.87 26.35 1.84
N GLU A 64 -11.14 27.63 1.56
CA GLU A 64 -12.43 28.26 1.86
C GLU A 64 -13.53 27.77 0.91
N GLU A 65 -13.24 27.70 -0.40
CA GLU A 65 -14.15 27.19 -1.43
C GLU A 65 -14.45 25.71 -1.24
N ILE A 66 -13.43 24.92 -0.94
CA ILE A 66 -13.58 23.50 -0.61
C ILE A 66 -14.41 23.35 0.67
N GLY A 67 -14.15 24.17 1.68
CA GLY A 67 -14.88 24.12 2.94
C GLY A 67 -16.36 24.47 2.83
N MET A 68 -16.82 25.04 1.72
CA MET A 68 -18.25 25.31 1.51
C MET A 68 -19.11 24.04 1.39
N SER A 69 -18.53 22.91 0.97
CA SER A 69 -19.23 21.62 0.96
C SER A 69 -19.31 20.99 2.35
N GLY A 70 -18.57 21.53 3.33
CA GLY A 70 -18.57 21.06 4.70
C GLY A 70 -19.76 21.57 5.53
N PRO A 71 -19.93 21.06 6.76
CA PRO A 71 -21.10 21.34 7.59
C PRO A 71 -21.07 22.73 8.27
N TYR A 72 -20.02 23.52 8.08
CA TYR A 72 -19.77 24.72 8.89
C TYR A 72 -20.15 26.02 8.18
N GLY A 73 -20.66 26.99 8.95
CA GLY A 73 -21.19 28.25 8.43
C GLY A 73 -20.15 29.35 8.22
N SER A 74 -19.17 29.48 9.12
CA SER A 74 -18.18 30.57 9.06
C SER A 74 -16.98 30.23 8.18
N THR A 75 -16.36 31.26 7.58
CA THR A 75 -15.17 31.11 6.74
C THR A 75 -14.00 30.44 7.48
N ALA A 76 -13.77 30.82 8.75
CA ALA A 76 -12.72 30.24 9.57
C ALA A 76 -12.95 28.73 9.82
N GLN A 77 -14.17 28.33 10.17
CA GLN A 77 -14.49 26.91 10.41
C GLN A 77 -14.41 26.09 9.11
N ARG A 78 -14.87 26.65 7.99
CA ARG A 78 -14.78 26.01 6.67
C ARG A 78 -13.33 25.75 6.28
N ARG A 79 -12.47 26.75 6.41
CA ARG A 79 -11.02 26.60 6.17
C ARG A 79 -10.42 25.55 7.09
N ALA A 80 -10.73 25.58 8.39
CA ALA A 80 -10.18 24.62 9.35
C ALA A 80 -10.61 23.18 9.04
N TRP A 81 -11.86 22.97 8.66
CA TRP A 81 -12.37 21.65 8.24
C TRP A 81 -11.68 21.15 6.98
N ALA A 82 -11.59 21.99 5.94
CA ALA A 82 -10.92 21.63 4.69
C ALA A 82 -9.42 21.36 4.90
N ALA A 83 -8.76 22.15 5.76
CA ALA A 83 -7.38 21.94 6.18
C ALA A 83 -7.21 20.58 6.89
N GLY A 84 -8.12 20.24 7.81
CA GLY A 84 -8.11 18.95 8.50
C GLY A 84 -8.30 17.76 7.56
N LYS A 85 -9.27 17.84 6.64
CA LYS A 85 -9.49 16.83 5.60
C LYS A 85 -8.28 16.70 4.67
N LEU A 86 -7.66 17.80 4.27
CA LEU A 86 -6.45 17.77 3.43
C LEU A 86 -5.24 17.18 4.15
N SER A 87 -5.06 17.51 5.44
CA SER A 87 -4.02 16.90 6.28
C SER A 87 -4.22 15.38 6.39
N ALA A 88 -5.46 14.95 6.69
CA ALA A 88 -5.82 13.53 6.71
C ALA A 88 -5.54 12.85 5.37
N ALA A 89 -5.88 13.48 4.24
CA ALA A 89 -5.58 12.98 2.91
C ALA A 89 -4.07 12.81 2.68
N ALA A 90 -3.26 13.81 3.06
CA ALA A 90 -1.81 13.75 2.93
C ALA A 90 -1.19 12.59 3.73
N HIS A 91 -1.66 12.34 4.96
CA HIS A 91 -1.23 11.19 5.76
C HIS A 91 -1.74 9.85 5.19
N ALA A 92 -2.96 9.82 4.69
CA ALA A 92 -3.53 8.64 4.04
C ALA A 92 -2.72 8.24 2.80
N ILE A 93 -2.26 9.21 2.00
CA ILE A 93 -1.37 8.96 0.85
C ILE A 93 -0.06 8.30 1.32
N VAL A 94 0.55 8.78 2.39
CA VAL A 94 1.78 8.16 2.94
C VAL A 94 1.52 6.72 3.36
N LEU A 95 0.40 6.47 4.05
CA LEU A 95 0.04 5.13 4.49
C LEU A 95 -0.25 4.20 3.30
N ALA A 96 -1.02 4.67 2.32
CA ALA A 96 -1.35 3.95 1.10
C ALA A 96 -0.08 3.52 0.35
N VAL A 97 0.89 4.41 0.19
CA VAL A 97 2.18 4.08 -0.44
C VAL A 97 2.91 2.97 0.32
N LYS A 98 2.93 3.03 1.66
CA LYS A 98 3.56 1.99 2.49
C LYS A 98 2.83 0.64 2.38
N LEU A 99 1.50 0.66 2.41
CA LEU A 99 0.68 -0.54 2.29
C LEU A 99 0.84 -1.22 0.92
N LEU A 100 0.81 -0.44 -0.16
CA LEU A 100 1.01 -0.96 -1.52
C LEU A 100 2.42 -1.55 -1.70
N ALA A 101 3.45 -0.91 -1.11
CA ALA A 101 4.81 -1.46 -1.13
C ALA A 101 4.89 -2.80 -0.38
N ARG A 102 4.24 -2.90 0.79
CA ARG A 102 4.18 -4.13 1.58
C ARG A 102 3.42 -5.24 0.85
N GLN A 103 2.26 -4.93 0.28
CA GLN A 103 1.47 -5.89 -0.50
C GLN A 103 2.28 -6.49 -1.65
N ARG A 104 3.07 -5.67 -2.37
CA ARG A 104 3.96 -6.16 -3.43
C ARG A 104 5.04 -7.10 -2.89
N ALA A 105 5.65 -6.78 -1.76
CA ALA A 105 6.65 -7.63 -1.12
C ALA A 105 6.04 -8.97 -0.67
N ASP A 106 4.85 -8.93 -0.08
CA ASP A 106 4.12 -10.13 0.38
C ASP A 106 3.72 -11.02 -0.81
N MET A 107 3.20 -10.44 -1.90
CA MET A 107 2.88 -11.20 -3.12
C MET A 107 4.11 -11.85 -3.77
N ALA A 108 5.24 -11.14 -3.81
CA ALA A 108 6.50 -11.72 -4.30
C ALA A 108 6.95 -12.89 -3.41
N LYS A 109 6.77 -12.77 -2.10
CA LYS A 109 7.10 -13.85 -1.16
C LYS A 109 6.20 -15.06 -1.32
N ILE A 110 4.90 -14.86 -1.51
CA ILE A 110 3.94 -15.93 -1.79
C ILE A 110 4.35 -16.69 -3.05
N SER A 111 4.61 -15.97 -4.15
CA SER A 111 5.02 -16.59 -5.42
C SER A 111 6.31 -17.41 -5.30
N GLU A 112 7.31 -16.93 -4.55
CA GLU A 112 8.54 -17.70 -4.30
C GLU A 112 8.26 -18.95 -3.45
N LEU A 113 7.39 -18.86 -2.44
CA LEU A 113 7.01 -20.02 -1.62
C LEU A 113 6.25 -21.06 -2.45
N GLU A 114 5.32 -20.63 -3.30
CA GLU A 114 4.59 -21.51 -4.22
C GLU A 114 5.54 -22.25 -5.17
N ARG A 115 6.55 -21.55 -5.71
CA ARG A 115 7.59 -22.15 -6.56
C ARG A 115 8.40 -23.20 -5.80
N ARG A 116 8.79 -22.91 -4.56
CA ARG A 116 9.52 -23.87 -3.70
C ARG A 116 8.67 -25.08 -3.36
N MET A 117 7.39 -24.89 -3.03
CA MET A 117 6.46 -25.98 -2.77
C MET A 117 6.29 -26.88 -4.00
N SER A 118 6.16 -26.28 -5.19
CA SER A 118 6.06 -27.03 -6.44
C SER A 118 7.31 -27.88 -6.72
N HIS A 119 8.50 -27.31 -6.49
CA HIS A 119 9.77 -28.03 -6.60
C HIS A 119 9.85 -29.19 -5.61
N ALA A 120 9.58 -28.94 -4.33
CA ALA A 120 9.59 -29.97 -3.30
C ALA A 120 8.57 -31.09 -3.59
N ALA A 121 7.38 -30.74 -4.08
CA ALA A 121 6.38 -31.72 -4.50
C ALA A 121 6.83 -32.54 -5.72
N ALA A 122 7.60 -31.95 -6.64
CA ALA A 122 8.21 -32.68 -7.74
C ALA A 122 9.31 -33.63 -7.25
N GLU A 123 10.16 -33.19 -6.33
CA GLU A 123 11.21 -34.03 -5.71
C GLU A 123 10.62 -35.21 -4.94
N ILE A 124 9.58 -35.00 -4.13
CA ILE A 124 8.89 -36.08 -3.41
C ILE A 124 8.29 -37.09 -4.40
N ARG A 125 7.65 -36.62 -5.47
CA ARG A 125 7.13 -37.51 -6.52
C ARG A 125 8.24 -38.30 -7.22
N ALA A 126 9.38 -37.67 -7.48
CA ALA A 126 10.54 -38.34 -8.07
C ALA A 126 11.11 -39.40 -7.12
N ALA A 127 11.32 -39.06 -5.84
CA ALA A 127 11.81 -39.98 -4.81
C ALA A 127 10.88 -41.20 -4.66
N ARG A 128 9.55 -40.99 -4.65
CA ARG A 128 8.58 -42.09 -4.62
C ARG A 128 8.70 -43.02 -5.83
N ARG A 129 8.87 -42.48 -7.04
CA ARG A 129 9.08 -43.30 -8.25
C ARG A 129 10.35 -44.15 -8.15
N TYR A 130 11.44 -43.60 -7.60
CA TYR A 130 12.69 -44.35 -7.43
C TYR A 130 12.58 -45.49 -6.41
N ASP A 131 11.76 -45.38 -5.35
CA ASP A 131 11.49 -46.46 -4.40
C ASP A 131 10.75 -47.66 -5.04
N GLU A 132 9.90 -47.38 -6.04
CA GLU A 132 9.12 -48.39 -6.76
C GLU A 132 9.94 -49.13 -7.85
N VAL A 133 11.10 -48.61 -8.26
CA VAL A 133 11.96 -49.23 -9.29
C VAL A 133 12.69 -50.45 -8.72
N VAL A 134 12.32 -51.65 -9.18
CA VAL A 134 13.00 -52.90 -8.84
C VAL A 134 14.26 -53.03 -9.68
N VAL A 135 15.42 -52.91 -9.04
CA VAL A 135 16.73 -53.12 -9.68
C VAL A 135 17.17 -54.58 -9.45
N PRO A 136 17.24 -55.44 -10.49
CA PRO A 136 17.37 -56.90 -10.33
C PRO A 136 18.65 -57.39 -9.64
N PHE A 137 19.71 -56.59 -9.65
CA PHE A 137 21.04 -56.93 -9.13
C PHE A 137 21.41 -56.15 -7.85
N ARG A 138 20.43 -55.48 -7.23
CA ARG A 138 20.63 -54.72 -5.98
C ARG A 138 19.56 -55.11 -4.97
N GLU A 139 19.97 -55.63 -3.82
CA GLU A 139 19.05 -55.86 -2.71
C GLU A 139 18.38 -54.53 -2.30
N LYS A 140 17.06 -54.56 -2.08
CA LYS A 140 16.33 -53.38 -1.63
C LYS A 140 16.88 -52.94 -0.28
N ARG A 141 17.31 -51.68 -0.19
CA ARG A 141 17.82 -51.10 1.05
C ARG A 141 16.70 -51.11 2.09
N ALA A 142 16.99 -51.57 3.31
CA ALA A 142 16.03 -51.49 4.41
C ALA A 142 15.56 -50.04 4.61
N ARG A 143 14.25 -49.83 4.75
CA ARG A 143 13.66 -48.50 4.95
C ARG A 143 14.28 -47.84 6.19
N SER A 144 14.90 -46.68 6.02
CA SER A 144 15.51 -45.94 7.12
C SER A 144 14.53 -44.99 7.83
N ILE A 145 13.38 -44.71 7.22
CA ILE A 145 12.33 -43.83 7.74
C ILE A 145 10.98 -44.45 7.36
N ASP A 146 10.13 -44.73 8.34
CA ASP A 146 8.79 -45.26 8.12
C ASP A 146 7.78 -44.11 8.04
N TRP A 147 7.39 -43.76 6.83
CA TRP A 147 6.50 -42.61 6.56
C TRP A 147 5.03 -42.88 6.94
N SER A 148 4.70 -44.09 7.39
CA SER A 148 3.36 -44.50 7.85
C SER A 148 3.02 -44.12 9.29
N GLU A 149 3.99 -43.67 10.10
CA GLU A 149 3.75 -43.19 11.47
C GLU A 149 3.50 -41.67 11.57
N ALA A 150 3.66 -40.94 10.46
CA ALA A 150 3.56 -39.47 10.42
C ALA A 150 2.24 -38.92 9.84
N ALA A 151 1.21 -39.78 9.69
CA ALA A 151 -0.14 -39.43 9.23
C ALA A 151 -1.16 -39.73 10.32
#